data_AF-A6QVL7-F1
#
_entry.id   AF-A6QVL7-F1
#
_cell.length_a   1.000
_cell.length_b   1.000
_cell.length_c   1.000
_cell.angle_alpha   90.00
_cell.angle_beta   90.00
_cell.angle_gamma   90.00
#
_symmetry.space_group_name_H-M   'P 1'
#
loop_
_entity.id
_entity.type
_entity.pdbx_description
1 polymer ?
#
loop_
_entity_poly.entity_id
_entity_poly.type
_entity_poly.pdbx_seq_one_letter_code
_entity_poly.pdbx_strand_id
1 'polypeptide(L)'
;MATGIHPIDPARVLKKIQPRPLTPPELLQQRTPTSIRALRGLIKQASQRHRRLSVDIKKILRAGENIALDREVLLIENKNLQTALNNERRRRKRGKRMGLLNPSNPSLAQFFSPTKVQAAREQADANETAKIDDQARKEDMKLQRAILREQKQAELMERKEQREKERLEAAQRLGKEGTRGGLKEAYKKINSGLKTP
;
A
#
# COMPACT_ATOMS: atom_id res chain seq x y z
N MET A 1 -47.01 -28.12 59.71
CA MET A 1 -46.08 -29.21 59.36
C MET A 1 -45.39 -28.82 58.05
N ALA A 2 -44.08 -28.69 58.04
CA ALA A 2 -43.34 -28.21 56.87
C ALA A 2 -43.02 -29.38 55.93
N THR A 3 -43.71 -29.45 54.80
CA THR A 3 -43.46 -30.42 53.73
C THR A 3 -42.38 -29.88 52.79
N GLY A 4 -41.13 -30.22 53.05
CA GLY A 4 -40.01 -29.93 52.15
C GLY A 4 -38.95 -31.02 52.25
N ILE A 5 -38.42 -31.46 51.11
CA ILE A 5 -37.31 -32.42 51.04
C ILE A 5 -36.09 -31.74 51.66
N HIS A 6 -35.80 -32.08 52.92
CA HIS A 6 -34.61 -31.59 53.62
C HIS A 6 -33.43 -32.50 53.30
N PRO A 7 -32.27 -31.95 52.90
CA PRO A 7 -31.10 -32.77 52.63
C PRO A 7 -30.69 -33.52 53.90
N ILE A 8 -30.42 -34.82 53.75
CA ILE A 8 -30.00 -35.72 54.85
C ILE A 8 -28.74 -35.20 55.57
N ASP A 9 -27.92 -34.38 54.91
CA ASP A 9 -26.81 -33.65 55.51
C ASP A 9 -26.63 -32.26 54.85
N PRO A 10 -27.17 -31.19 55.44
CA PRO A 10 -27.09 -29.85 54.86
C PRO A 10 -25.66 -29.30 54.85
N ALA A 11 -24.83 -29.69 55.82
CA ALA A 11 -23.45 -29.21 55.92
C ALA A 11 -22.59 -29.71 54.75
N ARG A 12 -22.84 -30.94 54.28
CA ARG A 12 -22.16 -31.51 53.11
C ARG A 12 -22.58 -30.85 51.80
N VAL A 13 -23.84 -30.41 51.69
CA VAL A 13 -24.33 -29.63 50.54
C VAL A 13 -23.67 -28.25 50.51
N LEU A 14 -23.63 -27.57 51.64
CA LEU A 14 -23.00 -26.24 51.76
C LEU A 14 -21.50 -26.28 51.49
N LYS A 15 -20.79 -27.34 51.89
CA LYS A 15 -19.36 -27.55 51.56
C LYS A 15 -19.07 -27.69 50.06
N LYS A 16 -20.04 -28.14 49.26
CA LYS A 16 -19.91 -28.19 47.78
C LYS A 16 -20.14 -26.83 47.14
N ILE A 17 -20.88 -25.95 47.81
CA ILE A 17 -21.13 -24.57 47.38
C ILE A 17 -19.99 -23.71 47.92
N GLN A 18 -18.77 -23.93 47.44
CA GLN A 18 -17.67 -23.00 47.76
C GLN A 18 -17.84 -21.75 46.90
N PRO A 19 -17.92 -20.54 47.49
CA PRO A 19 -17.78 -19.33 46.71
C PRO A 19 -16.39 -19.32 46.08
N ARG A 20 -16.34 -19.02 44.78
CA ARG A 20 -15.09 -18.89 44.03
C ARG A 20 -14.17 -17.93 44.79
N PRO A 21 -12.92 -18.29 45.11
CA PRO A 21 -12.02 -17.37 45.78
C PRO A 21 -11.86 -16.09 44.94
N LEU A 22 -12.01 -14.94 45.60
CA LEU A 22 -11.88 -13.59 45.04
C LEU A 22 -10.43 -13.19 44.80
N THR A 23 -9.46 -14.08 45.03
CA THR A 23 -8.05 -13.80 44.78
C THR A 23 -7.87 -13.49 43.30
N PRO A 24 -7.41 -12.29 42.94
CA PRO A 24 -7.03 -12.01 41.56
C PRO A 24 -5.91 -12.98 41.22
N PRO A 25 -6.03 -13.82 40.17
CA PRO A 25 -4.84 -14.50 39.67
C PRO A 25 -3.84 -13.40 39.33
N GLU A 26 -2.67 -13.53 39.95
CA GLU A 26 -1.45 -12.76 39.73
C GLU A 26 -1.39 -12.27 38.27
N LEU A 27 -1.11 -10.98 38.07
CA LEU A 27 -1.01 -10.30 36.78
C LEU A 27 0.18 -10.79 35.93
N LEU A 28 0.52 -12.07 36.02
CA LEU A 28 1.58 -12.73 35.29
C LEU A 28 1.09 -12.99 33.86
N GLN A 29 1.39 -12.02 33.01
CA GLN A 29 1.45 -12.15 31.55
C GLN A 29 0.16 -12.64 30.89
N GLN A 30 -0.87 -11.80 30.85
CA GLN A 30 -1.96 -12.01 29.89
C GLN A 30 -1.39 -11.84 28.46
N ARG A 31 -1.00 -12.95 27.83
CA ARG A 31 -0.54 -12.95 26.44
C ARG A 31 -1.68 -12.57 25.52
N THR A 32 -1.43 -11.63 24.62
CA THR A 32 -2.37 -11.27 23.55
C THR A 32 -2.63 -12.50 22.68
N PRO A 33 -3.90 -12.86 22.42
CA PRO A 33 -4.22 -14.00 21.58
C PRO A 33 -3.74 -13.74 20.15
N THR A 34 -2.92 -14.63 19.60
CA THR A 34 -2.37 -14.54 18.24
C THR A 34 -3.14 -15.39 17.22
N SER A 35 -4.01 -16.29 17.69
CA SER A 35 -4.87 -17.15 16.87
C SER A 35 -6.35 -16.94 17.20
N ILE A 36 -7.24 -17.26 16.26
CA ILE A 36 -8.67 -17.10 16.50
C ILE A 36 -9.17 -18.00 17.64
N ARG A 37 -8.61 -19.20 17.76
CA ARG A 37 -8.97 -20.16 18.80
C ARG A 37 -8.67 -19.59 20.18
N ALA A 38 -7.50 -18.96 20.34
CA ALA A 38 -7.12 -18.31 21.58
C ALA A 38 -8.03 -17.11 21.89
N LEU A 39 -8.35 -16.29 20.88
CA LEU A 39 -9.25 -15.14 21.04
C LEU A 39 -10.65 -15.56 21.49
N ARG A 40 -11.24 -16.58 20.84
CA ARG A 40 -12.53 -17.16 21.24
C ARG A 40 -12.52 -17.70 22.66
N GLY A 41 -11.43 -18.37 23.04
CA GLY A 41 -11.22 -18.84 24.42
C GLY A 41 -11.24 -17.69 25.42
N LEU A 42 -10.56 -16.59 25.11
CA LEU A 42 -10.51 -15.40 25.96
C LEU A 42 -11.87 -14.69 26.07
N ILE A 43 -12.59 -14.54 24.95
CA ILE A 43 -13.97 -13.99 24.93
C ILE A 43 -14.90 -14.83 25.82
N LYS A 44 -14.80 -16.17 25.72
CA LYS A 44 -15.57 -17.09 26.55
C LYS A 44 -15.23 -16.94 28.04
N GLN A 45 -13.95 -16.87 28.39
CA GLN A 45 -13.51 -16.65 29.77
C GLN A 45 -13.99 -15.30 30.32
N ALA A 46 -13.89 -14.22 29.53
CA ALA A 46 -14.37 -12.90 29.92
C ALA A 46 -15.88 -12.90 30.17
N SER A 47 -16.65 -13.59 29.33
CA SER A 47 -18.11 -13.73 29.48
C SER A 47 -18.50 -14.59 30.70
N GLN A 48 -17.65 -15.54 31.11
CA GLN A 48 -17.85 -16.34 32.32
C GLN A 48 -17.45 -15.60 33.60
N ARG A 49 -16.39 -14.78 33.54
CA ARG A 49 -15.94 -13.96 34.68
C ARG A 49 -16.89 -12.79 34.95
N HIS A 50 -17.42 -12.18 33.90
CA HIS A 50 -18.32 -11.04 34.00
C HIS A 50 -19.74 -11.43 33.59
N ARG A 51 -20.63 -11.60 34.58
CA ARG A 51 -22.03 -12.00 34.37
C ARG A 51 -22.83 -11.01 33.51
N ARG A 52 -22.39 -9.75 33.43
CA ARG A 52 -22.95 -8.70 32.57
C ARG A 52 -21.81 -7.89 31.94
N LEU A 53 -21.60 -8.07 30.63
CA LEU A 53 -20.79 -7.16 29.82
C LEU A 53 -21.69 -6.08 29.22
N SER A 54 -21.20 -4.84 29.13
CA SER A 54 -21.91 -3.76 28.45
C SER A 54 -22.12 -4.09 26.97
N VAL A 55 -23.12 -3.47 26.34
CA VAL A 55 -23.43 -3.68 24.92
C VAL A 55 -22.24 -3.29 24.04
N ASP A 56 -21.56 -2.19 24.36
CA ASP A 56 -20.41 -1.71 23.58
C ASP A 56 -19.21 -2.66 23.68
N ILE A 57 -18.95 -3.23 24.86
CA ILE A 57 -17.91 -4.27 25.01
C ILE A 57 -18.26 -5.49 24.16
N LYS A 58 -19.53 -5.93 24.16
CA LYS A 58 -19.96 -7.06 23.31
C LYS A 58 -19.77 -6.76 21.82
N LYS A 59 -20.03 -5.53 21.37
CA LYS A 59 -19.77 -5.10 19.98
C LYS A 59 -18.28 -5.16 19.66
N ILE A 60 -17.42 -4.65 20.53
CA ILE A 60 -15.96 -4.69 20.36
C ILE A 60 -15.45 -6.14 20.28
N LEU A 61 -15.91 -7.02 21.16
CA LEU A 61 -15.50 -8.44 21.15
C LEU A 61 -15.91 -9.14 19.84
N ARG A 62 -17.13 -8.86 19.34
CA ARG A 62 -17.59 -9.38 18.03
C ARG A 62 -16.78 -8.82 16.86
N ALA A 63 -16.50 -7.52 16.86
CA ALA A 63 -15.67 -6.89 15.83
C ALA A 63 -14.25 -7.48 15.82
N GLY A 64 -13.66 -7.69 17.01
CA GLY A 64 -12.37 -8.35 17.14
C GLY A 64 -12.36 -9.79 16.62
N GLU A 65 -13.44 -10.54 16.85
CA GLU A 65 -13.60 -11.89 16.30
C GLU A 65 -13.70 -11.88 14.77
N ASN A 66 -14.47 -10.95 14.19
CA ASN A 66 -14.58 -10.81 12.73
C ASN A 66 -13.23 -10.47 12.10
N ILE A 67 -12.50 -9.50 12.66
CA ILE A 67 -11.15 -9.12 12.17
C ILE A 67 -10.18 -10.31 12.24
N ALA A 68 -10.27 -11.12 13.31
CA ALA A 68 -9.44 -12.31 13.44
C ALA A 68 -9.78 -13.39 12.39
N LEU A 69 -11.07 -13.55 12.04
CA LEU A 69 -11.51 -14.43 10.95
C LEU A 69 -10.96 -13.95 9.61
N ASP A 70 -11.16 -12.67 9.29
CA ASP A 70 -10.70 -12.08 8.03
C ASP A 70 -9.19 -12.25 7.87
N ARG A 71 -8.43 -12.04 8.95
CA ARG A 71 -6.99 -12.29 8.96
C ARG A 71 -6.64 -13.75 8.65
N GLU A 72 -7.35 -14.73 9.22
CA GLU A 72 -7.08 -16.14 8.93
C GLU A 72 -7.39 -16.51 7.49
N VAL A 73 -8.51 -16.01 6.95
CA VAL A 73 -8.87 -16.19 5.53
C VAL A 73 -7.76 -15.62 4.64
N LEU A 74 -7.32 -14.39 4.89
CA LEU A 74 -6.24 -13.75 4.14
C LEU A 74 -4.92 -14.52 4.21
N LEU A 75 -4.57 -15.07 5.38
CA LEU A 75 -3.35 -15.88 5.52
C LEU A 75 -3.43 -17.19 4.73
N ILE A 76 -4.59 -17.84 4.71
CA ILE A 76 -4.84 -19.05 3.92
C ILE A 76 -4.73 -18.74 2.43
N GLU A 77 -5.41 -17.68 1.98
CA GLU A 77 -5.35 -17.23 0.59
C GLU A 77 -3.93 -16.87 0.17
N ASN A 78 -3.20 -16.10 0.98
CA ASN A 78 -1.82 -15.75 0.67
C ASN A 78 -0.94 -16.99 0.53
N LYS A 79 -1.07 -17.96 1.44
CA LYS A 79 -0.36 -19.23 1.35
C LYS A 79 -0.73 -19.99 0.07
N ASN A 80 -2.01 -20.03 -0.30
CA ASN A 80 -2.47 -20.68 -1.53
C ASN A 80 -1.98 -19.96 -2.80
N LEU A 81 -1.91 -18.64 -2.78
CA LEU A 81 -1.35 -17.84 -3.87
C LEU A 81 0.15 -18.10 -4.02
N GLN A 82 0.89 -18.16 -2.91
CA GLN A 82 2.31 -18.50 -2.93
C GLN A 82 2.55 -19.91 -3.50
N THR A 83 1.75 -20.91 -3.09
CA THR A 83 1.87 -22.27 -3.62
C THR A 83 1.49 -22.32 -5.10
N ALA A 84 0.42 -21.65 -5.52
CA ALA A 84 0.00 -21.55 -6.92
C ALA A 84 1.10 -20.89 -7.78
N LEU A 85 1.67 -19.78 -7.31
CA LEU A 85 2.74 -19.06 -7.99
C LEU A 85 3.99 -19.94 -8.12
N ASN A 86 4.38 -20.67 -7.07
CA ASN A 86 5.50 -21.59 -7.11
C ASN A 86 5.25 -22.76 -8.08
N ASN A 87 4.03 -23.30 -8.09
CA ASN A 87 3.64 -24.36 -9.02
C ASN A 87 3.65 -23.87 -10.47
N GLU A 88 3.17 -22.66 -10.72
CA GLU A 88 3.18 -22.05 -12.04
C GLU A 88 4.62 -21.75 -12.50
N ARG A 89 5.48 -21.22 -11.62
CA ARG A 89 6.92 -21.07 -11.91
C ARG A 89 7.56 -22.40 -12.28
N ARG A 90 7.27 -23.48 -11.54
CA ARG A 90 7.76 -24.83 -11.84
C ARG A 90 7.21 -25.35 -13.16
N ARG A 91 5.93 -25.14 -13.45
CA ARG A 91 5.29 -25.52 -14.71
C ARG A 91 5.93 -24.82 -15.90
N ARG A 92 6.13 -23.50 -15.81
CA ARG A 92 6.80 -22.71 -16.86
C ARG A 92 8.23 -23.18 -17.11
N LYS A 93 9.00 -23.44 -16.05
CA LYS A 93 10.36 -24.01 -16.17
C LYS A 93 10.36 -25.36 -16.89
N ARG A 94 9.39 -26.25 -16.58
CA ARG A 94 9.25 -27.56 -17.24
C ARG A 94 8.75 -27.48 -18.68
N GLY A 95 7.85 -26.53 -18.98
CA GLY A 95 7.26 -26.36 -20.31
C GLY A 95 8.17 -25.63 -21.30
N LYS A 96 9.23 -24.97 -20.83
CA LYS A 96 10.18 -24.27 -21.70
C LYS A 96 11.07 -25.26 -22.44
N ARG A 97 11.02 -25.21 -23.78
CA ARG A 97 11.90 -26.01 -24.63
C ARG A 97 13.34 -25.54 -24.45
N MET A 98 14.24 -26.47 -24.18
CA MET A 98 15.66 -26.22 -23.89
C MET A 98 16.52 -25.95 -25.15
N GLY A 99 15.93 -25.98 -26.35
CA GLY A 99 16.67 -25.75 -27.60
C GLY A 99 17.75 -26.80 -27.91
N LEU A 100 17.73 -27.94 -27.22
CA LEU A 100 18.75 -28.98 -27.36
C LEU A 100 18.68 -29.73 -28.69
N LEU A 101 17.51 -29.76 -29.34
CA LEU A 101 17.35 -30.50 -30.59
C LEU A 101 17.99 -29.75 -31.76
N ASN A 102 18.72 -30.48 -32.59
CA ASN A 102 19.25 -29.98 -33.86
C ASN A 102 18.16 -30.08 -34.94
N PRO A 103 17.62 -28.95 -35.46
CA PRO A 103 16.56 -28.99 -36.46
C PRO A 103 17.06 -29.40 -37.85
N SER A 104 18.36 -29.27 -38.13
CA SER A 104 18.97 -29.63 -39.41
C SER A 104 18.97 -31.14 -39.68
N ASN A 105 19.10 -31.95 -38.63
CA ASN A 105 19.14 -33.40 -38.72
C ASN A 105 18.18 -34.05 -37.71
N PRO A 106 16.86 -33.99 -37.94
CA PRO A 106 15.85 -34.49 -36.99
C PRO A 106 15.74 -36.02 -36.98
N SER A 107 16.18 -36.70 -38.04
CA SER A 107 16.07 -38.16 -38.21
C SER A 107 17.22 -38.94 -37.56
N LEU A 108 18.30 -38.27 -37.14
CA LEU A 108 19.43 -38.90 -36.48
C LEU A 108 19.23 -38.95 -34.96
N ALA A 109 19.75 -40.00 -34.33
CA ALA A 109 19.77 -40.10 -32.87
C ALA A 109 20.61 -38.95 -32.27
N GLN A 110 20.02 -38.20 -31.34
CA GLN A 110 20.66 -37.07 -30.68
C GLN A 110 20.97 -37.41 -29.22
N PHE A 111 22.25 -37.30 -28.84
CA PHE A 111 22.71 -37.58 -27.48
C PHE A 111 22.88 -36.28 -26.68
N PHE A 112 22.32 -36.26 -25.47
CA PHE A 112 22.40 -35.13 -24.55
C PHE A 112 23.22 -35.50 -23.32
N SER A 113 24.48 -35.05 -23.27
CA SER A 113 25.30 -35.20 -22.07
C SER A 113 24.86 -34.23 -20.97
N PRO A 114 25.08 -34.55 -19.67
CA PRO A 114 24.74 -33.67 -18.55
C PRO A 114 25.28 -32.25 -18.72
N THR A 115 26.52 -32.11 -19.18
CA THR A 115 27.18 -30.82 -19.44
C THR A 115 26.46 -30.00 -20.51
N LYS A 116 26.06 -30.63 -21.63
CA LYS A 116 25.30 -29.95 -22.69
C LYS A 116 23.93 -29.47 -22.19
N VAL A 117 23.27 -30.26 -21.35
CA VAL A 117 21.99 -29.89 -20.73
C VAL A 117 22.16 -28.72 -19.76
N GLN A 118 23.24 -28.70 -18.97
CA GLN A 118 23.55 -27.58 -18.08
C GLN A 118 23.83 -26.28 -18.85
N ALA A 119 24.67 -26.32 -19.88
CA ALA A 119 24.96 -25.16 -20.71
C ALA A 119 23.69 -24.58 -21.35
N ALA A 120 22.77 -25.42 -21.82
CA ALA A 120 21.49 -24.98 -22.36
C ALA A 120 20.59 -24.29 -21.29
N ARG A 121 20.69 -24.70 -20.01
CA ARG A 121 19.98 -24.03 -18.90
C ARG A 121 20.55 -22.66 -18.61
N GLU A 122 21.87 -22.57 -18.51
CA GLU A 122 22.56 -21.30 -18.27
C GLU A 122 22.28 -20.30 -19.40
N GLN A 123 22.32 -20.75 -20.66
CA GLN A 123 21.98 -19.91 -21.80
C GLN A 123 20.51 -19.47 -21.78
N ALA A 124 19.59 -20.37 -21.40
CA ALA A 124 18.18 -20.04 -21.30
C ALA A 124 17.88 -19.01 -20.19
N ASP A 125 18.59 -19.10 -19.06
CA ASP A 125 18.51 -18.16 -17.94
C ASP A 125 19.13 -16.81 -18.32
N ALA A 126 20.32 -16.80 -18.94
CA ALA A 126 20.97 -15.58 -19.44
C ALA A 126 20.11 -14.84 -20.49
N ASN A 127 19.42 -15.57 -21.36
CA ASN A 127 18.48 -14.99 -22.32
C ASN A 127 17.25 -14.38 -21.64
N GLU A 128 16.82 -14.91 -20.48
CA GLU A 128 15.72 -14.30 -19.70
C GLU A 128 16.18 -13.04 -18.99
N THR A 129 17.36 -13.05 -18.36
CA THR A 129 17.91 -11.84 -17.71
C THR A 129 18.13 -10.73 -18.72
N ALA A 130 18.68 -11.03 -19.89
CA ALA A 130 18.84 -10.05 -20.97
C ALA A 130 17.50 -9.44 -21.42
N LYS A 131 16.43 -10.24 -21.52
CA LYS A 131 15.10 -9.74 -21.86
C LYS A 131 14.51 -8.81 -20.80
N ILE A 132 14.73 -9.14 -19.51
CA ILE A 132 14.28 -8.30 -18.39
C ILE A 132 15.04 -6.98 -18.40
N ASP A 133 16.36 -7.02 -18.57
CA ASP A 133 17.20 -5.81 -18.62
C ASP A 133 16.84 -4.92 -19.82
N ASP A 134 16.57 -5.52 -20.98
CA ASP A 134 16.10 -4.79 -22.16
C ASP A 134 14.73 -4.13 -21.96
N GLN A 135 13.83 -4.77 -21.21
CA GLN A 135 12.54 -4.18 -20.85
C GLN A 135 12.73 -3.01 -19.88
N ALA A 136 13.53 -3.18 -18.84
CA ALA A 136 13.86 -2.12 -17.88
C ALA A 136 14.47 -0.91 -18.59
N ARG A 137 15.44 -1.11 -19.48
CA ARG A 137 16.04 -0.04 -20.30
C ARG A 137 15.00 0.69 -21.16
N LYS A 138 14.05 -0.04 -21.76
CA LYS A 138 12.96 0.57 -22.56
C LYS A 138 12.03 1.41 -21.70
N GLU A 139 11.73 0.96 -20.48
CA GLU A 139 10.90 1.70 -19.52
C GLU A 139 11.61 2.97 -19.03
N ASP A 140 12.89 2.86 -18.67
CA ASP A 140 13.72 3.99 -18.27
C ASP A 140 13.81 5.04 -19.38
N MET A 141 14.03 4.60 -20.63
CA MET A 141 14.07 5.51 -21.77
C MET A 141 12.73 6.22 -22.02
N LYS A 142 11.59 5.56 -21.75
CA LYS A 142 10.26 6.21 -21.82
C LYS A 142 10.10 7.25 -20.72
N LEU A 143 10.54 6.92 -19.50
CA LEU A 143 10.45 7.80 -18.35
C LEU A 143 11.34 9.04 -18.53
N GLN A 144 12.59 8.88 -18.98
CA GLN A 144 13.48 10.00 -19.30
C GLN A 144 12.89 10.91 -20.37
N ARG A 145 12.28 10.35 -21.42
CA ARG A 145 11.59 11.14 -22.45
C ARG A 145 10.39 11.92 -21.91
N ALA A 146 9.65 11.35 -20.95
CA ALA A 146 8.54 12.03 -20.30
C ALA A 146 9.03 13.21 -19.46
N ILE A 147 10.07 12.99 -18.62
CA ILE A 147 10.69 14.05 -17.82
C ILE A 147 11.18 15.20 -18.69
N LEU A 148 11.89 14.89 -19.79
CA LEU A 148 12.42 15.92 -20.68
C LEU A 148 11.30 16.72 -21.37
N ARG A 149 10.18 16.07 -21.72
CA ARG A 149 9.01 16.77 -22.27
C ARG A 149 8.37 17.71 -21.26
N GLU A 150 8.22 17.25 -20.02
CA GLU A 150 7.65 18.05 -18.93
C GLU A 150 8.53 19.26 -18.60
N GLN A 151 9.84 19.06 -18.49
CA GLN A 151 10.81 20.14 -18.29
C GLN A 151 10.74 21.17 -19.42
N LYS A 152 10.70 20.73 -20.68
CA LYS A 152 10.58 21.64 -21.83
C LYS A 152 9.25 22.39 -21.84
N GLN A 153 8.16 21.75 -21.41
CA GLN A 153 6.85 22.41 -21.28
C GLN A 153 6.87 23.45 -20.18
N ALA A 154 7.46 23.14 -19.01
CA ALA A 154 7.63 24.09 -17.91
C ALA A 154 8.46 25.31 -18.33
N GLU A 155 9.61 25.10 -18.99
CA GLU A 155 10.46 26.19 -19.49
C GLU A 155 9.72 27.08 -20.51
N LEU A 156 8.92 26.48 -21.40
CA LEU A 156 8.11 27.23 -22.36
C LEU A 156 7.01 28.05 -21.68
N MET A 157 6.40 27.53 -20.61
CA MET A 157 5.40 28.25 -19.81
C MET A 157 6.04 29.41 -19.05
N GLU A 158 7.17 29.19 -18.38
CA GLU A 158 7.91 30.25 -17.68
C GLU A 158 8.32 31.38 -18.64
N ARG A 159 8.82 31.04 -19.84
CA ARG A 159 9.17 32.04 -20.87
C ARG A 159 7.96 32.80 -21.43
N LYS A 160 6.76 32.21 -21.41
CA LYS A 160 5.52 32.91 -21.80
C LYS A 160 5.11 33.88 -20.70
N GLU A 161 5.11 33.43 -19.45
CA GLU A 161 4.78 34.26 -18.28
C GLU A 161 5.74 35.46 -18.15
N GLN A 162 7.04 35.25 -18.35
CA GLN A 162 8.03 36.34 -18.35
C GLN A 162 7.71 37.38 -19.44
N ARG A 163 7.43 36.94 -20.67
CA ARG A 163 7.06 37.84 -21.77
C ARG A 163 5.76 38.60 -21.49
N GLU A 164 4.78 37.96 -20.88
CA GLU A 164 3.54 38.66 -20.49
C GLU A 164 3.78 39.69 -19.39
N LYS A 165 4.59 39.36 -18.37
CA LYS A 165 4.98 40.33 -17.33
C LYS A 165 5.71 41.53 -17.92
N GLU A 166 6.68 41.32 -18.81
CA GLU A 166 7.40 42.40 -19.50
C GLU A 166 6.47 43.29 -20.33
N ARG A 167 5.50 42.70 -21.06
CA ARG A 167 4.51 43.46 -21.82
C ARG A 167 3.60 44.30 -20.92
N LEU A 168 3.16 43.74 -19.79
CA LEU A 168 2.35 44.46 -18.80
C LEU A 168 3.14 45.62 -18.18
N GLU A 169 4.40 45.39 -17.81
CA GLU A 169 5.27 46.45 -17.27
C GLU A 169 5.54 47.55 -18.30
N ALA A 170 5.82 47.20 -19.55
CA ALA A 170 6.04 48.17 -20.63
C ALA A 170 4.79 49.02 -20.88
N ALA A 171 3.59 48.40 -20.91
CA ALA A 171 2.32 49.10 -21.04
C ALA A 171 2.08 50.07 -19.87
N GLN A 172 2.40 49.66 -18.63
CA GLN A 172 2.30 50.53 -17.46
C GLN A 172 3.28 51.72 -17.52
N ARG A 173 4.51 51.53 -18.01
CA ARG A 173 5.49 52.63 -18.16
C ARG A 173 5.00 53.67 -19.16
N LEU A 174 4.52 53.23 -20.33
CA LEU A 174 3.96 54.12 -21.36
C LEU A 174 2.73 54.89 -20.84
N GLY A 175 1.84 54.25 -20.07
CA GLY A 175 0.70 54.94 -19.45
C GLY A 175 1.11 56.00 -18.42
N LYS A 176 2.13 55.72 -17.60
CA LYS A 176 2.67 56.67 -16.60
C LYS A 176 3.43 57.82 -17.27
N GLU A 177 4.15 57.58 -18.36
CA GLU A 177 4.83 58.63 -19.11
C GLU A 177 3.85 59.51 -19.90
N GLY A 178 2.82 58.94 -20.52
CA GLY A 178 1.78 59.71 -21.22
C GLY A 178 1.01 60.65 -20.28
N THR A 179 0.65 60.16 -19.10
CA THR A 179 -0.01 60.98 -18.06
C THR A 179 0.92 62.06 -17.49
N ARG A 180 2.20 61.74 -17.25
CA ARG A 180 3.18 62.71 -16.72
C ARG A 180 3.61 63.75 -17.76
N GLY A 181 3.68 63.36 -19.03
CA GLY A 181 3.91 64.25 -20.17
C GLY A 181 2.74 65.22 -20.38
N GLY A 182 1.51 64.72 -20.36
CA GLY A 182 0.29 65.54 -20.44
C GLY A 182 0.16 66.54 -19.28
N LEU A 183 0.49 66.13 -18.05
CA LEU A 183 0.51 67.03 -16.89
C LEU A 183 1.57 68.14 -17.02
N LYS A 184 2.77 67.81 -17.53
CA LYS A 184 3.83 68.80 -17.77
C LYS A 184 3.46 69.80 -18.88
N GLU A 185 2.83 69.33 -19.96
CA GLU A 185 2.35 70.21 -21.02
C GLU A 185 1.21 71.11 -20.56
N ALA A 186 0.28 70.59 -19.75
CA ALA A 186 -0.78 71.39 -19.13
C ALA A 186 -0.19 72.49 -18.22
N TYR A 187 0.79 72.14 -17.38
CA TYR A 187 1.48 73.10 -16.52
C TYR A 187 2.24 74.19 -17.32
N LYS A 188 2.86 73.81 -18.45
CA LYS A 188 3.59 74.76 -19.30
C LYS A 188 2.66 75.77 -19.97
N LYS A 189 1.50 75.32 -20.45
CA LYS A 189 0.48 76.19 -21.07
C LYS A 189 -0.10 77.21 -20.10
N ILE A 190 -0.35 76.80 -18.85
CA ILE A 190 -0.83 77.70 -17.79
C ILE A 190 0.21 78.79 -17.49
N ASN A 191 1.49 78.43 -17.38
CA ASN A 191 2.56 79.40 -17.10
C ASN A 191 2.91 80.31 -18.28
N SER A 192 2.75 79.86 -19.53
CA SER A 192 2.98 80.72 -20.70
C SER A 192 1.85 81.72 -20.97
N GLY A 193 0.63 81.44 -20.49
CA GLY A 193 -0.52 82.37 -20.61
C GLY A 193 -0.47 83.56 -19.65
N LEU A 194 0.40 83.52 -18.64
CA LEU A 194 0.58 84.59 -17.64
C LEU A 194 1.66 85.62 -18.02
N LYS A 195 2.31 85.47 -19.20
CA LYS A 195 3.21 86.50 -19.75
C LYS A 195 2.54 87.18 -20.94
N THR A 196 1.87 88.30 -20.68
CA THR A 196 1.58 89.32 -21.70
C THR A 196 2.11 90.68 -21.19
N PRO A 197 2.57 91.54 -22.11
CA PRO A 197 3.58 92.58 -21.86
C PRO A 197 3.13 93.72 -20.97
#